data_AF-A0A0G1BAS7-F1
#
_entry.id   AF-A0A0G1BAS7-F1
#
_cell.length_a   1.000
_cell.length_b   1.000
_cell.length_c   1.000
_cell.angle_alpha   90.00
_cell.angle_beta   90.00
_cell.angle_gamma   90.00
#
_symmetry.space_group_name_H-M   'P 1'
#
loop_
_entity.id
_entity.type
_entity.pdbx_description
1 polymer ?
#
loop_
_entity_poly.entity_id
_entity_poly.type
_entity_poly.pdbx_seq_one_letter_code
_entity_poly.pdbx_strand_id
1 'polypeptide(L)'
;MLRKTKIFLLIGSVILLVLIVIFITRSLSSKTGIQPEPVIPESQIGTTSILNQSSPDIAFKTKQVLLPKLPIYLYNFKTSSGIATDISISSYKNDSPETIRIEIFGPDYLYNQTDPGTNPNMIAFKESFEKVISILVENNVNIKDLHISMGNKKYIRDIAEEWIKTLNLLP
;
A
#
# COMPACT_ATOMS: atom_id res chain seq x y z
N MET A 1 -55.97 -1.48 36.94
CA MET A 1 -54.50 -1.42 37.01
C MET A 1 -53.81 -1.67 35.67
N LEU A 2 -54.34 -2.53 34.79
CA LEU A 2 -53.74 -2.95 33.50
C LEU A 2 -53.57 -1.87 32.41
N ARG A 3 -54.28 -0.74 32.50
CA ARG A 3 -54.21 0.34 31.48
C ARG A 3 -53.00 1.25 31.65
N LYS A 4 -52.51 1.42 32.89
CA LYS A 4 -51.37 2.30 33.18
C LYS A 4 -50.05 1.68 32.71
N THR A 5 -49.88 0.37 32.87
CA THR A 5 -48.68 -0.36 32.42
C THR A 5 -48.48 -0.35 30.91
N LYS A 6 -49.56 -0.38 30.11
CA LYS A 6 -49.48 -0.28 28.64
C LYS A 6 -48.97 1.08 28.17
N ILE A 7 -49.35 2.16 28.86
CA ILE A 7 -48.90 3.52 28.53
C ILE A 7 -47.41 3.69 28.87
N PHE A 8 -46.94 3.16 30.00
CA PHE A 8 -45.52 3.21 30.36
C PHE A 8 -44.62 2.44 29.38
N LEU A 9 -45.06 1.28 28.89
CA LEU A 9 -44.32 0.51 27.88
C LEU A 9 -44.22 1.24 26.53
N LEU A 10 -45.29 1.94 26.13
CA LEU A 10 -45.31 2.68 24.88
C LEU A 10 -44.37 3.90 24.92
N ILE A 11 -44.34 4.62 26.05
CA ILE A 11 -43.44 5.77 26.25
C ILE A 11 -41.98 5.31 26.27
N GLY A 12 -41.67 4.20 26.95
CA GLY A 12 -40.31 3.64 27.00
C GLY A 12 -39.78 3.25 25.61
N SER A 13 -40.63 2.63 24.77
CA SER A 13 -40.28 2.26 23.39
C SER A 13 -39.98 3.46 22.50
N VAL A 14 -40.75 4.54 22.63
CA VAL A 14 -40.53 5.77 21.84
C VAL A 14 -39.22 6.46 22.25
N ILE A 15 -38.92 6.52 23.55
CA ILE A 15 -37.66 7.11 24.05
C ILE A 15 -36.45 6.31 23.54
N LEU A 16 -36.52 4.97 23.58
CA LEU A 16 -35.43 4.11 23.09
C LEU A 16 -35.18 4.31 21.60
N LEU A 17 -36.24 4.44 20.80
CA LEU A 17 -36.13 4.63 19.35
C LEU A 17 -35.53 6.00 19.01
N VAL A 18 -35.88 7.05 19.76
CA VAL A 18 -35.27 8.39 19.62
C VAL A 18 -33.78 8.36 19.97
N LEU A 19 -33.38 7.64 21.03
CA LEU A 19 -31.97 7.51 21.41
C LEU A 19 -31.14 6.78 20.34
N ILE A 20 -31.69 5.74 19.70
CA ILE A 20 -31.03 5.02 18.59
C ILE A 20 -30.83 5.95 17.39
N VAL A 21 -31.84 6.77 17.02
CA VAL A 21 -31.73 7.72 15.91
C VAL A 21 -30.67 8.80 16.18
N ILE A 22 -30.60 9.32 17.41
CA ILE A 22 -29.56 10.29 17.81
C ILE A 22 -28.16 9.65 17.75
N PHE A 23 -28.03 8.39 18.15
CA PHE A 23 -26.75 7.68 18.10
C PHE A 23 -26.28 7.43 16.66
N ILE A 24 -27.18 7.02 15.76
CA ILE A 24 -26.86 6.79 14.34
C ILE A 24 -26.48 8.09 13.63
N THR A 25 -27.20 9.19 13.90
CA THR A 25 -26.93 10.49 13.26
C THR A 25 -25.62 11.13 13.71
N ARG A 26 -25.18 10.89 14.94
CA ARG A 26 -23.85 11.35 15.40
C ARG A 26 -22.69 10.58 14.77
N SER A 27 -22.91 9.34 14.33
CA SER A 27 -21.87 8.48 13.74
C SER A 27 -21.49 8.85 12.29
N LEU A 28 -22.27 9.67 11.58
CA LEU A 28 -22.05 9.96 10.16
C LEU A 28 -21.30 11.27 9.86
N SER A 29 -20.86 12.02 10.88
CA SER A 29 -20.05 13.23 10.66
C SER A 29 -18.56 12.89 10.65
N SER A 30 -18.15 11.99 9.74
CA SER A 30 -16.75 11.92 9.33
C SER A 30 -16.51 13.10 8.39
N LYS A 31 -15.90 14.15 8.93
CA LYS A 31 -15.24 15.24 8.21
C LYS A 31 -14.74 14.74 6.85
N THR A 32 -15.37 15.19 5.77
CA THR A 32 -14.75 15.21 4.44
C THR A 32 -13.65 16.25 4.51
N GLY A 33 -12.50 15.85 5.03
CA GLY A 33 -11.28 16.62 4.89
C GLY A 33 -11.00 16.73 3.40
N ILE A 34 -11.00 17.95 2.88
CA ILE A 34 -10.40 18.26 1.60
C ILE A 34 -8.95 17.80 1.75
N GLN A 35 -8.63 16.63 1.19
CA GLN A 35 -7.27 16.13 1.12
C GLN A 35 -6.51 17.15 0.27
N PRO A 36 -5.52 17.87 0.81
CA PRO A 36 -4.70 18.73 -0.01
C PRO A 36 -4.10 17.85 -1.10
N GLU A 37 -4.26 18.28 -2.35
CA GLU A 37 -3.63 17.65 -3.50
C GLU A 37 -2.14 17.45 -3.15
N PRO A 38 -1.60 16.22 -3.29
CA PRO A 38 -0.24 15.94 -2.86
C PRO A 38 0.71 16.84 -3.65
N VAL A 39 1.32 17.80 -2.95
CA VAL A 39 2.42 18.61 -3.48
C VAL A 39 3.55 17.63 -3.78
N ILE A 40 3.75 17.31 -5.06
CA ILE A 40 4.84 16.44 -5.52
C ILE A 40 6.14 17.19 -5.21
N PRO A 41 7.00 16.69 -4.28
CA PRO A 41 8.25 17.37 -3.97
C PRO A 41 9.15 17.38 -5.21
N GLU A 42 9.54 18.57 -5.67
CA GLU A 42 10.31 18.80 -6.90
C GLU A 42 11.78 18.35 -6.81
N SER A 43 12.19 17.72 -5.71
CA SER A 43 13.54 17.15 -5.55
C SER A 43 13.45 15.68 -5.15
N GLN A 44 13.00 14.86 -6.10
CA GLN A 44 13.25 13.44 -6.03
C GLN A 44 14.60 13.17 -6.70
N ILE A 45 15.60 12.82 -5.88
CA ILE A 45 16.90 12.33 -6.34
C ILE A 45 16.62 11.15 -7.29
N GLY A 46 17.15 11.20 -8.51
CA GLY A 46 17.06 10.08 -9.45
C GLY A 46 17.60 8.82 -8.79
N THR A 47 16.83 7.74 -8.81
CA THR A 47 17.24 6.49 -8.18
C THR A 47 17.71 5.49 -9.22
N THR A 48 18.83 4.83 -8.94
CA THR A 48 19.30 3.68 -9.74
C THR A 48 18.43 2.47 -9.47
N SER A 49 18.05 1.76 -10.51
CA SER A 49 17.35 0.47 -10.39
C SER A 49 18.22 -0.54 -9.65
N ILE A 50 17.63 -1.22 -8.68
CA ILE A 50 18.25 -2.30 -7.91
C ILE A 50 17.95 -3.68 -8.50
N LEU A 51 16.91 -3.80 -9.34
CA LEU A 51 16.57 -5.03 -10.04
C LEU A 51 16.67 -4.79 -11.55
N ASN A 52 17.78 -5.22 -12.16
CA ASN A 52 18.02 -5.11 -13.60
C ASN A 52 18.03 -6.51 -14.23
N GLN A 53 16.85 -7.12 -14.32
CA GLN A 53 16.73 -8.51 -14.76
C GLN A 53 16.73 -8.67 -16.29
N SER A 54 16.38 -7.62 -17.03
CA SER A 54 16.34 -7.59 -18.49
C SER A 54 17.27 -6.53 -19.08
N SER A 55 17.42 -6.51 -20.42
CA SER A 55 18.08 -5.41 -21.11
C SER A 55 17.28 -4.09 -20.95
N PRO A 56 17.93 -2.92 -21.06
CA PRO A 56 17.25 -1.62 -20.99
C PRO A 56 16.13 -1.47 -22.03
N ASP A 57 16.31 -2.02 -23.24
CA ASP A 57 15.29 -1.96 -24.30
C ASP A 57 14.02 -2.74 -23.94
N ILE A 58 14.18 -3.93 -23.32
CA ILE A 58 13.05 -4.73 -22.83
C ILE A 58 12.38 -3.98 -21.69
N ALA A 59 13.16 -3.48 -20.72
CA ALA A 59 12.64 -2.74 -19.57
C ALA A 59 11.86 -1.49 -19.99
N PHE A 60 12.39 -0.72 -20.94
CA PHE A 60 11.73 0.45 -21.49
C PHE A 60 10.40 0.07 -22.16
N LYS A 61 10.39 -0.93 -23.05
CA LYS A 61 9.16 -1.38 -23.73
C LYS A 61 8.11 -1.87 -22.74
N THR A 62 8.50 -2.64 -21.74
CA THR A 62 7.61 -3.13 -20.70
C THR A 62 7.04 -1.99 -19.86
N LYS A 63 7.87 -1.02 -19.46
CA LYS A 63 7.42 0.19 -18.77
C LYS A 63 6.39 0.96 -19.59
N GLN A 64 6.55 1.07 -20.91
CA GLN A 64 5.58 1.75 -21.77
C GLN A 64 4.20 1.08 -21.77
N VAL A 65 4.11 -0.24 -21.53
CA VAL A 65 2.83 -0.94 -21.33
C VAL A 65 2.16 -0.53 -20.01
N LEU A 66 2.96 -0.32 -18.96
CA LEU A 66 2.48 0.06 -17.64
C LEU A 66 2.15 1.56 -17.52
N LEU A 67 2.87 2.41 -18.26
CA LEU A 67 2.86 3.87 -18.10
C LEU A 67 1.47 4.53 -18.10
N PRO A 68 0.51 4.14 -18.97
CA PRO A 68 -0.84 4.71 -18.96
C PRO A 68 -1.66 4.44 -17.69
N LYS A 69 -1.20 3.49 -16.85
CA LYS A 69 -1.88 3.06 -15.62
C LYS A 69 -1.19 3.58 -14.37
N LEU A 70 -0.04 4.24 -14.50
CA LEU A 70 0.71 4.79 -13.38
C LEU A 70 0.20 6.20 -13.02
N PRO A 71 0.24 6.60 -11.74
CA PRO A 71 0.63 5.80 -10.59
C PRO A 71 -0.47 4.83 -10.13
N ILE A 72 -0.06 3.68 -9.58
CA ILE A 72 -0.96 2.71 -8.93
C ILE A 72 -0.75 2.77 -7.43
N TYR A 73 -1.82 2.97 -6.67
CA TYR A 73 -1.80 2.97 -5.21
C TYR A 73 -2.69 1.88 -4.64
N LEU A 74 -2.20 1.16 -3.64
CA LEU A 74 -2.99 0.27 -2.80
C LEU A 74 -2.76 0.67 -1.34
N TYR A 75 -3.81 1.12 -0.68
CA TYR A 75 -3.74 1.57 0.70
C TYR A 75 -4.20 0.48 1.68
N ASN A 76 -3.58 0.45 2.85
CA ASN A 76 -3.98 -0.36 4.00
C ASN A 76 -4.10 -1.86 3.68
N PHE A 77 -3.19 -2.38 2.85
CA PHE A 77 -3.07 -3.80 2.58
C PHE A 77 -2.75 -4.54 3.88
N LYS A 78 -3.58 -5.52 4.23
CA LYS A 78 -3.47 -6.26 5.49
C LYS A 78 -2.59 -7.48 5.29
N THR A 79 -1.48 -7.51 6.02
CA THR A 79 -0.55 -8.64 6.02
C THR A 79 -0.86 -9.59 7.17
N SER A 80 -0.39 -10.83 7.07
CA SER A 80 -0.58 -11.86 8.09
C SER A 80 0.15 -11.55 9.41
N SER A 81 1.21 -10.72 9.36
CA SER A 81 1.93 -10.27 10.56
C SER A 81 1.23 -9.15 11.32
N GLY A 82 0.06 -8.69 10.83
CA GLY A 82 -0.73 -7.63 11.45
C GLY A 82 -0.27 -6.21 11.11
N ILE A 83 0.80 -6.06 10.33
CA ILE A 83 1.27 -4.77 9.85
C ILE A 83 0.48 -4.38 8.60
N ALA A 84 -0.16 -3.22 8.61
CA ALA A 84 -0.78 -2.67 7.41
C ALA A 84 0.27 -1.99 6.54
N THR A 85 0.22 -2.21 5.23
CA THR A 85 1.15 -1.60 4.28
C THR A 85 0.43 -0.77 3.23
N ASP A 86 1.11 0.25 2.74
CA ASP A 86 0.69 1.01 1.55
C ASP A 86 1.68 0.73 0.43
N ILE A 87 1.17 0.51 -0.78
CA ILE A 87 1.96 0.19 -1.97
C ILE A 87 1.77 1.32 -2.99
N SER A 88 2.89 1.78 -3.55
CA SER A 88 2.93 2.73 -4.66
C SER A 88 3.78 2.16 -5.79
N ILE A 89 3.24 2.14 -7.00
CA ILE A 89 3.97 1.85 -8.23
C ILE A 89 3.91 3.10 -9.10
N SER A 90 5.05 3.67 -9.45
CA SER A 90 5.12 4.97 -10.11
C SER A 90 6.32 5.12 -11.05
N SER A 91 6.34 6.20 -11.82
CA SER A 91 7.45 6.58 -12.69
C SER A 91 7.64 8.08 -12.59
N TYR A 92 8.90 8.54 -12.45
CA TYR A 92 9.24 9.95 -12.38
C TYR A 92 10.10 10.36 -13.57
N LYS A 93 10.04 11.65 -13.93
CA LYS A 93 10.82 12.21 -15.06
C LYS A 93 12.33 12.17 -14.83
N ASN A 94 12.76 12.17 -13.57
CA ASN A 94 14.18 12.21 -13.19
C ASN A 94 14.80 10.82 -12.98
N ASP A 95 14.01 9.75 -13.14
CA ASP A 95 14.53 8.38 -13.14
C ASP A 95 15.06 8.00 -14.52
N SER A 96 15.86 6.93 -14.61
CA SER A 96 16.21 6.34 -15.89
C SER A 96 14.93 6.03 -16.70
N PRO A 97 14.94 6.22 -18.02
CA PRO A 97 13.75 6.09 -18.85
C PRO A 97 13.09 4.71 -18.76
N GLU A 98 13.85 3.67 -18.45
CA GLU A 98 13.44 2.27 -18.29
C GLU A 98 13.03 1.87 -16.86
N THR A 99 13.28 2.71 -15.86
CA THR A 99 13.05 2.40 -14.44
C THR A 99 11.63 2.77 -14.00
N ILE A 100 11.01 1.91 -13.20
CA ILE A 100 9.84 2.24 -12.37
C ILE A 100 10.22 2.24 -10.90
N ARG A 101 9.46 2.94 -10.08
CA ARG A 101 9.59 2.91 -8.62
C ARG A 101 8.49 2.07 -8.01
N ILE A 102 8.88 1.23 -7.06
CA ILE A 102 7.97 0.52 -6.16
C ILE A 102 8.30 0.98 -4.74
N GLU A 103 7.29 1.43 -4.02
CA GLU A 103 7.41 1.81 -2.61
C GLU A 103 6.42 0.99 -1.80
N ILE A 104 6.94 0.34 -0.74
CA ILE A 104 6.14 -0.42 0.23
C ILE A 104 6.34 0.26 1.59
N PHE A 105 5.34 1.00 2.03
CA PHE A 105 5.30 1.66 3.33
C PHE A 105 4.68 0.75 4.38
N GLY A 106 5.04 0.95 5.64
CA GLY A 106 4.54 0.14 6.76
C GLY A 106 5.64 -0.66 7.46
N PRO A 107 6.41 -1.52 6.75
CA PRO A 107 7.51 -2.26 7.38
C PRO A 107 8.58 -1.33 7.97
N ASP A 108 9.08 -1.66 9.16
CA ASP A 108 10.27 -1.05 9.73
C ASP A 108 11.53 -1.71 9.15
N TYR A 109 12.18 -1.00 8.22
CA TYR A 109 13.40 -1.42 7.54
C TYR A 109 14.67 -1.31 8.42
N LEU A 110 14.59 -0.73 9.62
CA LEU A 110 15.71 -0.67 10.57
C LEU A 110 15.60 -1.73 11.67
N TYR A 111 14.63 -2.64 11.56
CA TYR A 111 14.45 -3.73 12.50
C TYR A 111 15.64 -4.70 12.47
N ASN A 112 16.24 -4.95 13.62
CA ASN A 112 17.54 -5.64 13.75
C ASN A 112 17.47 -7.18 13.67
N GLN A 113 16.30 -7.76 13.41
CA GLN A 113 16.12 -9.20 13.27
C GLN A 113 16.07 -9.59 11.80
N THR A 114 16.99 -10.44 11.35
CA THR A 114 17.15 -10.78 9.93
C THR A 114 16.50 -12.12 9.54
N ASP A 115 16.00 -12.88 10.51
CA ASP A 115 15.38 -14.18 10.26
C ASP A 115 13.95 -14.04 9.67
N PRO A 116 13.69 -14.58 8.47
CA PRO A 116 12.36 -14.58 7.84
C PRO A 116 11.25 -15.22 8.65
N GLY A 117 11.56 -16.25 9.44
CA GLY A 117 10.55 -16.98 10.20
C GLY A 117 9.97 -16.18 11.37
N THR A 118 10.68 -15.13 11.78
CA THR A 118 10.41 -14.44 13.04
C THR A 118 10.35 -12.92 12.92
N ASN A 119 10.81 -12.32 11.81
CA ASN A 119 10.70 -10.88 11.57
C ASN A 119 9.34 -10.51 10.94
N PRO A 120 8.41 -9.87 11.69
CA PRO A 120 7.10 -9.49 11.17
C PRO A 120 7.14 -8.42 10.06
N ASN A 121 8.18 -7.57 10.03
CA ASN A 121 8.37 -6.57 8.99
C ASN A 121 8.76 -7.21 7.66
N MET A 122 9.61 -8.23 7.72
CA MET A 122 10.01 -8.96 6.51
C MET A 122 8.87 -9.82 5.96
N ILE A 123 8.03 -10.39 6.84
CA ILE A 123 6.77 -11.05 6.43
C ILE A 123 5.83 -10.04 5.76
N ALA A 124 5.62 -8.85 6.36
CA ALA A 124 4.76 -7.82 5.80
C ALA A 124 5.27 -7.34 4.43
N PHE A 125 6.59 -7.16 4.30
CA PHE A 125 7.23 -6.81 3.04
C PHE A 125 7.04 -7.90 1.99
N LYS A 126 7.30 -9.17 2.33
CA LYS A 126 7.12 -10.32 1.44
C LYS A 126 5.74 -10.31 0.78
N GLU A 127 4.69 -10.30 1.61
CA GLU A 127 3.31 -10.37 1.12
C GLU A 127 2.93 -9.13 0.31
N SER A 128 3.44 -7.95 0.70
CA SER A 128 3.23 -6.71 -0.05
C SER A 128 3.92 -6.75 -1.41
N PHE A 129 5.13 -7.29 -1.49
CA PHE A 129 5.87 -7.43 -2.74
C PHE A 129 5.25 -8.49 -3.65
N GLU A 130 4.76 -9.60 -3.09
CA GLU A 130 3.94 -10.57 -3.84
C GLU A 130 2.67 -9.91 -4.38
N LYS A 131 2.04 -9.00 -3.61
CA LYS A 131 0.91 -8.21 -4.10
C LYS A 131 1.31 -7.25 -5.22
N VAL A 132 2.50 -6.64 -5.17
CA VAL A 132 3.04 -5.85 -6.30
C VAL A 132 3.16 -6.73 -7.55
N ILE A 133 3.73 -7.94 -7.44
CA ILE A 133 3.83 -8.87 -8.57
C ILE A 133 2.45 -9.18 -9.14
N SER A 134 1.45 -9.48 -8.29
CA SER A 134 0.06 -9.70 -8.72
C SER A 134 -0.48 -8.50 -9.51
N ILE A 135 -0.29 -7.28 -9.00
CA ILE A 135 -0.73 -6.05 -9.68
C ILE A 135 -0.05 -5.92 -11.05
N LEU A 136 1.25 -6.20 -11.16
CA LEU A 136 1.96 -6.15 -12.44
C LEU A 136 1.41 -7.19 -13.42
N VAL A 137 1.18 -8.43 -12.96
CA VAL A 137 0.60 -9.51 -13.78
C VAL A 137 -0.81 -9.17 -14.25
N GLU A 138 -1.67 -8.65 -13.37
CA GLU A 138 -3.02 -8.13 -13.71
C GLU A 138 -2.96 -7.05 -14.80
N ASN A 139 -1.82 -6.39 -14.95
CA ASN A 139 -1.56 -5.36 -15.94
C ASN A 139 -0.80 -5.85 -17.18
N ASN A 140 -0.64 -7.17 -17.35
CA ASN A 140 0.12 -7.83 -18.41
C ASN A 140 1.61 -7.45 -18.42
N VAL A 141 2.19 -7.24 -17.24
CA VAL A 141 3.59 -6.87 -17.06
C VAL A 141 4.30 -7.95 -16.24
N ASN A 142 5.39 -8.47 -16.79
CA ASN A 142 6.26 -9.39 -16.08
C ASN A 142 7.34 -8.58 -15.34
N ILE A 143 7.49 -8.85 -14.03
CA ILE A 143 8.46 -8.15 -13.18
C ILE A 143 9.92 -8.35 -13.66
N LYS A 144 10.22 -9.48 -14.30
CA LYS A 144 11.54 -9.78 -14.88
C LYS A 144 11.94 -8.86 -16.02
N ASP A 145 10.94 -8.30 -16.69
CA ASP A 145 11.12 -7.44 -17.84
C ASP A 145 11.10 -5.97 -17.43
N LEU A 146 11.29 -5.65 -16.14
CA LEU A 146 11.31 -4.30 -15.60
C LEU A 146 12.64 -3.99 -14.93
N HIS A 147 13.00 -2.70 -14.94
CA HIS A 147 14.00 -2.13 -14.04
C HIS A 147 13.28 -1.47 -12.87
N ILE A 148 13.59 -1.88 -11.64
CA ILE A 148 12.86 -1.46 -10.44
C ILE A 148 13.80 -0.79 -9.43
N SER A 149 13.37 0.38 -8.97
CA SER A 149 13.93 1.04 -7.79
C SER A 149 12.96 0.91 -6.61
N MET A 150 13.49 0.56 -5.43
CA MET A 150 12.69 0.34 -4.21
C MET A 150 12.77 1.53 -3.26
N GLY A 151 11.82 2.47 -3.31
CA GLY A 151 11.82 3.62 -2.40
C GLY A 151 12.87 4.71 -2.68
N ASN A 152 12.63 5.89 -2.12
CA ASN A 152 13.49 7.07 -2.33
C ASN A 152 14.73 7.14 -1.40
N LYS A 153 14.71 6.48 -0.24
CA LYS A 153 15.82 6.50 0.73
C LYS A 153 16.78 5.33 0.50
N LYS A 154 18.10 5.59 0.50
CA LYS A 154 19.12 4.56 0.25
C LYS A 154 18.97 3.32 1.14
N TYR A 155 18.83 3.52 2.45
CA TYR A 155 18.72 2.39 3.39
C TYR A 155 17.47 1.53 3.13
N ILE A 156 16.35 2.13 2.70
CA ILE A 156 15.14 1.36 2.34
C ILE A 156 15.45 0.49 1.12
N ARG A 157 16.15 1.03 0.12
CA ARG A 157 16.52 0.24 -1.07
C ARG A 157 17.44 -0.91 -0.70
N ASP A 158 18.49 -0.63 0.08
CA ASP A 158 19.50 -1.62 0.45
C ASP A 158 18.84 -2.79 1.20
N ILE A 159 17.97 -2.50 2.17
CA ILE A 159 17.27 -3.52 2.96
C ILE A 159 16.20 -4.25 2.12
N ALA A 160 15.45 -3.52 1.28
CA ALA A 160 14.48 -4.15 0.37
C ALA A 160 15.17 -5.10 -0.61
N GLU A 161 16.33 -4.74 -1.15
CA GLU A 161 17.13 -5.59 -2.02
C GLU A 161 17.59 -6.86 -1.30
N GLU A 162 18.08 -6.72 -0.06
CA GLU A 162 18.48 -7.84 0.79
C GLU A 162 17.30 -8.78 1.08
N TRP A 163 16.13 -8.23 1.40
CA TRP A 163 14.92 -9.02 1.67
C TRP A 163 14.43 -9.74 0.43
N ILE A 164 14.41 -9.08 -0.74
CA ILE A 164 14.03 -9.70 -2.02
C ILE A 164 14.93 -10.91 -2.32
N LYS A 165 16.24 -10.77 -2.09
CA LYS A 165 17.23 -11.86 -2.28
C LYS A 165 17.03 -12.98 -1.26
N THR A 166 16.98 -12.63 0.03
CA THR A 166 16.84 -13.59 1.14
C THR A 166 15.57 -14.42 1.04
N LEU A 167 14.47 -13.79 0.61
CA LEU A 167 13.17 -14.44 0.49
C LEU A 167 12.92 -15.06 -0.90
N ASN A 168 13.87 -14.91 -1.85
CA ASN A 168 13.73 -15.37 -3.23
C ASN A 168 12.43 -14.91 -3.90
N LEU A 169 12.11 -13.61 -3.82
CA LEU A 169 10.83 -13.07 -4.29
C LEU A 169 10.77 -12.81 -5.80
N LEU A 170 11.89 -12.96 -6.50
CA LEU A 170 11.93 -12.81 -7.94
C LEU A 170 11.84 -14.19 -8.60
N PRO A 171 10.92 -14.37 -9.57
CA PRO A 171 10.73 -15.65 -10.23
C PRO A 171 11.95 -16.08 -11.07
#